data_AF-A0A1H4S5A1-F1
#
_entry.id   AF-A0A1H4S5A1-F1
#
_cell.length_a   1.000
_cell.length_b   1.000
_cell.length_c   1.000
_cell.angle_alpha   90.00
_cell.angle_beta   90.00
_cell.angle_gamma   90.00
#
_symmetry.space_group_name_H-M   'P 1'
#
loop_
_entity.id
_entity.type
_entity.pdbx_description
1 polymer ?
#
loop_
_entity_poly.entity_id
_entity_poly.type
_entity_poly.pdbx_seq_one_letter_code
_entity_poly.pdbx_strand_id
1 'polypeptide(L)'
;MTETIRFDTKIAVLLRDDLAGWQRLNTTAFLVSGIAATVPEVVGEPYADADGTAYLPMFRQPVLVFEGTAETLRAAHQRALGRGLTVSVFTRELFSTGNDRDNRAAVQAVGTAALDLVGIGVHGPKNAVDRIMKGARMHP
;
A
#
# COMPACT_ATOMS: atom_id res chain seq x y z
N MET A 1 15.73 -25.35 15.54
CA MET A 1 16.33 -24.02 15.28
C MET A 1 15.34 -23.26 14.43
N THR A 2 14.82 -22.13 14.89
CA THR A 2 13.90 -21.29 14.10
C THR A 2 14.71 -20.57 13.03
N GLU A 3 14.49 -20.92 11.77
CA GLU A 3 15.08 -20.21 10.64
C GLU A 3 14.56 -18.78 10.63
N THR A 4 15.48 -17.80 10.61
CA THR A 4 15.09 -16.39 10.51
C THR A 4 14.80 -16.08 9.05
N ILE A 5 13.53 -16.06 8.67
CA ILE A 5 13.12 -15.67 7.31
C ILE A 5 13.46 -14.19 7.10
N ARG A 6 14.32 -13.90 6.10
CA ARG A 6 14.69 -12.54 5.69
C ARG A 6 14.22 -12.29 4.27
N PHE A 7 13.52 -11.18 4.08
CA PHE A 7 13.13 -10.69 2.76
C PHE A 7 14.09 -9.58 2.31
N ASP A 8 14.49 -9.55 1.04
CA ASP A 8 15.26 -8.43 0.49
C ASP A 8 14.35 -7.23 0.12
N THR A 9 13.06 -7.50 -0.01
CA THR A 9 12.01 -6.52 -0.29
C THR A 9 11.18 -6.17 0.94
N LYS A 10 10.36 -5.13 0.81
CA LYS A 10 9.40 -4.68 1.82
C LYS A 10 8.11 -4.25 1.15
N ILE A 11 6.98 -4.51 1.79
CA ILE A 11 5.69 -3.89 1.47
C ILE A 11 5.46 -2.78 2.50
N ALA A 12 5.14 -1.59 2.04
CA ALA A 12 4.78 -0.48 2.90
C ALA A 12 3.52 0.24 2.41
N VAL A 13 2.69 0.64 3.36
CA VAL A 13 1.52 1.49 3.14
C VAL A 13 1.74 2.77 3.93
N LEU A 14 1.48 3.92 3.30
CA LEU A 14 1.47 5.21 3.96
C LEU A 14 0.06 5.79 3.85
N LEU A 15 -0.54 6.15 4.98
CA LEU A 15 -1.88 6.73 5.07
C LEU A 15 -1.80 8.19 5.52
N ARG A 16 -2.80 8.98 5.16
CA ARG A 16 -2.94 10.33 5.66
C ARG A 16 -3.42 10.31 7.11
N ASP A 17 -2.80 11.13 7.95
CA ASP A 17 -3.01 11.16 9.40
C ASP A 17 -4.34 11.81 9.84
N ASP A 18 -5.11 12.40 8.92
CA ASP A 18 -6.43 12.97 9.17
C ASP A 18 -7.61 12.02 8.86
N LEU A 19 -7.33 10.79 8.42
CA LEU A 19 -8.37 9.82 8.06
C LEU A 19 -9.05 9.23 9.30
N ALA A 20 -10.37 9.02 9.19
CA ALA A 20 -11.13 8.22 10.15
C ALA A 20 -10.65 6.76 10.16
N GLY A 21 -10.84 6.05 11.28
CA GLY A 21 -10.35 4.67 11.43
C GLY A 21 -10.82 3.73 10.31
N TRP A 22 -12.11 3.78 9.94
CA TRP A 22 -12.63 2.95 8.85
C TRP A 22 -12.06 3.32 7.48
N GLN A 23 -11.76 4.61 7.23
CA GLN A 23 -11.16 5.07 5.98
C GLN A 23 -9.73 4.53 5.85
N ARG A 24 -8.97 4.47 6.94
CA ARG A 24 -7.62 3.89 6.97
C ARG A 24 -7.64 2.40 6.63
N LEU A 25 -8.56 1.65 7.23
CA LEU A 25 -8.73 0.21 6.97
C LEU A 25 -9.11 -0.04 5.51
N ASN A 26 -10.11 0.69 5.00
CA ASN A 26 -10.55 0.58 3.62
C ASN A 26 -9.43 0.94 2.63
N THR A 27 -8.76 2.08 2.84
CA THR A 27 -7.63 2.54 2.02
C THR A 27 -6.52 1.49 1.99
N THR A 28 -6.16 0.94 3.15
CA THR A 28 -5.13 -0.12 3.24
C THR A 28 -5.52 -1.34 2.42
N ALA A 29 -6.77 -1.81 2.55
CA ALA A 29 -7.26 -2.98 1.82
C ALA A 29 -7.17 -2.79 0.29
N PHE A 30 -7.56 -1.62 -0.22
CA PHE A 30 -7.45 -1.30 -1.65
C PHE A 30 -5.99 -1.16 -2.11
N LEU A 31 -5.14 -0.53 -1.31
CA LEU A 31 -3.74 -0.32 -1.70
C LEU A 31 -2.96 -1.62 -1.81
N VAL A 32 -3.19 -2.55 -0.89
CA VAL A 32 -2.46 -3.83 -0.90
C VAL A 32 -3.02 -4.81 -1.91
N SER A 33 -4.31 -4.72 -2.30
CA SER A 33 -4.88 -5.59 -3.33
C SER A 33 -4.17 -5.41 -4.68
N GLY A 34 -3.83 -4.17 -5.05
CA GLY A 34 -3.04 -3.87 -6.24
C GLY A 34 -1.66 -4.55 -6.20
N ILE A 35 -0.98 -4.51 -5.05
CA ILE A 35 0.34 -5.15 -4.87
C ILE A 35 0.22 -6.67 -5.00
N ALA A 36 -0.73 -7.30 -4.30
CA ALA A 36 -0.94 -8.73 -4.35
C ALA A 36 -1.27 -9.22 -5.78
N ALA A 37 -2.05 -8.45 -6.54
CA ALA A 37 -2.46 -8.81 -7.89
C ALA A 37 -1.36 -8.66 -8.94
N THR A 38 -0.39 -7.75 -8.74
CA THR A 38 0.63 -7.44 -9.76
C THR A 38 2.03 -7.95 -9.42
N VAL A 39 2.25 -8.43 -8.20
CA VAL A 39 3.54 -8.91 -7.71
C VAL A 39 3.37 -10.35 -7.19
N PRO A 40 3.29 -11.35 -8.08
CA PRO A 40 2.94 -12.72 -7.69
C PRO A 40 3.86 -13.29 -6.60
N GLU A 41 5.13 -12.88 -6.57
CA GLU A 41 6.11 -13.36 -5.62
C GLU A 41 5.89 -12.89 -4.17
N VAL A 42 4.92 -12.00 -3.89
CA VAL A 42 4.63 -11.59 -2.50
C VAL A 42 3.51 -12.39 -1.85
N VAL A 43 2.71 -13.11 -2.63
CA VAL A 43 1.65 -13.99 -2.13
C VAL A 43 2.24 -15.37 -1.86
N GLY A 44 1.88 -15.98 -0.72
CA GLY A 44 2.33 -17.31 -0.34
C GLY A 44 1.40 -18.42 -0.84
N GLU A 45 1.48 -19.58 -0.17
CA GLU A 45 0.60 -20.72 -0.43
C GLU A 45 -0.73 -20.60 0.32
N PRO A 46 -1.79 -21.28 -0.15
CA PRO A 46 -3.05 -21.41 0.59
C PRO A 46 -2.81 -21.90 2.01
N TYR A 47 -3.53 -21.31 2.97
CA TYR A 47 -3.47 -21.78 4.35
C TYR A 47 -4.38 -23.00 4.48
N ALA A 48 -4.05 -23.90 5.40
CA ALA A 48 -4.93 -24.98 5.81
C ALA A 48 -4.98 -25.03 7.33
N ASP A 49 -6.17 -25.25 7.89
CA ASP A 49 -6.28 -25.59 9.30
C ASP A 49 -5.93 -27.06 9.56
N ALA A 50 -5.93 -27.46 10.83
CA ALA A 50 -5.58 -28.82 11.23
C ALA A 50 -6.53 -29.90 10.67
N ASP A 51 -7.74 -29.52 10.26
CA ASP A 51 -8.74 -30.43 9.68
C ASP A 51 -8.62 -30.51 8.15
N GLY A 52 -7.69 -29.76 7.56
CA GLY A 52 -7.47 -29.71 6.12
C GLY A 52 -8.42 -28.76 5.37
N THR A 53 -9.16 -27.90 6.07
CA THR A 53 -9.97 -26.85 5.41
C THR A 53 -9.03 -25.82 4.80
N ALA A 54 -9.14 -25.58 3.49
CA ALA A 54 -8.30 -24.63 2.78
C ALA A 54 -8.84 -23.19 2.90
N TYR A 55 -7.93 -22.23 3.03
CA TYR A 55 -8.17 -20.79 3.04
C TYR A 55 -7.32 -20.09 1.97
N LEU A 56 -7.67 -18.84 1.64
CA LEU A 56 -6.92 -18.06 0.66
C LEU A 56 -5.46 -17.84 1.09
N PRO A 57 -4.52 -17.81 0.13
CA PRO A 57 -3.16 -17.36 0.42
C PRO A 57 -3.13 -15.87 0.78
N MET A 58 -2.13 -15.48 1.57
CA MET A 58 -1.88 -14.08 1.96
C MET A 58 -0.43 -13.69 1.70
N PHE A 59 -0.06 -12.44 2.01
CA PHE A 59 1.33 -12.01 1.87
C PHE A 59 2.26 -12.88 2.71
N ARG A 60 3.33 -13.40 2.07
CA ARG A 60 4.37 -14.15 2.76
C ARG A 60 5.36 -13.27 3.52
N GLN A 61 5.31 -11.94 3.32
CA GLN A 61 6.13 -10.95 4.02
C GLN A 61 5.26 -9.90 4.72
N PRO A 62 5.73 -9.28 5.82
CA PRO A 62 4.96 -8.26 6.53
C PRO A 62 4.62 -7.03 5.68
N VAL A 63 3.45 -6.45 5.93
CA VAL A 63 3.06 -5.11 5.45
C VAL A 63 3.31 -4.11 6.58
N LEU A 64 4.20 -3.14 6.35
CA LEU A 64 4.43 -2.06 7.31
C LEU A 64 3.53 -0.88 7.01
N VAL A 65 2.72 -0.48 7.98
CA VAL A 65 1.75 0.63 7.83
C VAL A 65 2.28 1.87 8.54
N PHE A 66 2.32 2.98 7.82
CA PHE A 66 2.77 4.28 8.27
C PHE A 66 1.65 5.31 8.15
N GLU A 67 1.81 6.40 8.88
CA GLU A 67 0.98 7.60 8.72
C GLU A 67 1.85 8.86 8.56
N GLY A 68 1.28 9.88 7.93
CA GLY A 68 1.87 11.21 7.83
C GLY A 68 0.94 12.23 7.17
N THR A 69 1.42 13.47 7.08
CA THR A 69 0.66 14.58 6.49
C THR A 69 0.49 14.43 4.98
N ALA A 70 -0.36 15.27 4.37
CA ALA A 70 -0.50 15.35 2.91
C ALA A 70 0.83 15.65 2.20
N GLU A 71 1.68 16.50 2.78
CA GLU A 71 3.01 16.82 2.24
C GLU A 71 3.94 15.61 2.29
N THR A 72 3.85 14.81 3.37
CA THR A 72 4.62 13.58 3.52
C THR A 72 4.23 12.56 2.45
N LEU A 73 2.93 12.38 2.21
CA LEU A 73 2.39 11.55 1.13
C LEU A 73 2.86 12.00 -0.24
N ARG A 74 2.76 13.30 -0.54
CA ARG A 74 3.23 13.87 -1.82
C ARG A 74 4.71 13.61 -2.03
N ALA A 75 5.54 13.84 -1.02
CA ALA A 75 6.97 13.60 -1.09
C ALA A 75 7.30 12.11 -1.27
N ALA A 76 6.61 11.21 -0.55
CA ALA A 76 6.78 9.78 -0.70
C ALA A 76 6.39 9.29 -2.10
N HIS A 77 5.25 9.75 -2.61
CA HIS A 77 4.77 9.47 -3.97
C HIS A 77 5.79 9.92 -5.03
N GLN A 78 6.29 11.15 -4.94
CA GLN A 78 7.32 11.66 -5.87
C GLN A 78 8.61 10.83 -5.82
N ARG A 79 9.08 10.43 -4.63
CA ARG A 79 10.26 9.57 -4.49
C ARG A 79 10.02 8.18 -5.07
N ALA A 80 8.83 7.63 -4.93
CA ALA A 80 8.49 6.31 -5.46
C ALA A 80 8.49 6.32 -6.99
N LEU A 81 7.81 7.30 -7.60
CA LEU A 81 7.81 7.50 -9.05
C LEU A 81 9.22 7.77 -9.60
N GLY A 82 9.98 8.66 -8.95
CA GLY A 82 11.37 8.99 -9.35
C GLY A 82 12.34 7.81 -9.23
N ARG A 83 11.95 6.73 -8.55
CA ARG A 83 12.71 5.47 -8.45
C ARG A 83 12.18 4.36 -9.35
N GLY A 84 11.11 4.62 -10.10
CA GLY A 84 10.47 3.63 -10.96
C GLY A 84 9.83 2.47 -10.20
N LEU A 85 9.44 2.66 -8.93
CA LEU A 85 8.69 1.63 -8.21
C LEU A 85 7.21 1.67 -8.63
N THR A 86 6.59 0.50 -8.67
CA THR A 86 5.13 0.38 -8.79
C THR A 86 4.47 0.91 -7.52
N VAL A 87 3.46 1.77 -7.69
CA VAL A 87 2.75 2.43 -6.59
C VAL A 87 1.26 2.23 -6.78
N SER A 88 0.57 1.71 -5.76
CA SER A 88 -0.88 1.84 -5.66
C SER A 88 -1.21 3.17 -5.00
N VAL A 89 -2.27 3.85 -5.47
CA VAL A 89 -2.70 5.15 -4.98
C VAL A 89 -4.17 5.10 -4.58
N PHE A 90 -4.51 5.86 -3.55
CA PHE A 90 -5.89 6.12 -3.16
C PHE A 90 -6.02 7.63 -2.96
N THR A 91 -6.91 8.28 -3.71
CA THR A 91 -7.20 9.71 -3.57
C THR A 91 -8.52 9.91 -2.83
N ARG A 92 -8.73 11.10 -2.25
CA ARG A 92 -9.90 11.39 -1.42
C ARG A 92 -11.22 11.16 -2.15
N GLU A 93 -11.27 11.43 -3.45
CA GLU A 93 -12.46 11.30 -4.29
C GLU A 93 -13.00 9.86 -4.33
N LEU A 94 -12.13 8.85 -4.15
CA LEU A 94 -12.53 7.44 -4.18
C LEU A 94 -13.46 7.05 -3.01
N PHE A 95 -13.55 7.86 -1.96
CA PHE A 95 -14.55 7.65 -0.91
C PHE A 95 -15.97 8.02 -1.33
N SER A 96 -16.14 8.74 -2.44
CA SER A 96 -17.44 9.22 -2.95
C SER A 96 -17.90 8.51 -4.22
N THR A 97 -17.11 7.54 -4.69
CA THR A 97 -17.41 6.71 -5.86
C THR A 97 -17.87 5.31 -5.43
N GLY A 98 -18.54 4.59 -6.34
CA GLY A 98 -19.11 3.26 -6.06
C GLY A 98 -18.56 2.10 -6.87
N ASN A 99 -17.63 2.35 -7.81
CA ASN A 99 -17.11 1.32 -8.71
C ASN A 99 -15.73 1.68 -9.27
N ASP A 100 -15.00 0.69 -9.79
CA ASP A 100 -13.66 0.84 -10.37
C ASP A 100 -13.60 1.89 -11.50
N ARG A 101 -14.56 1.89 -12.41
CA ARG A 101 -14.55 2.80 -13.56
C ARG A 101 -14.56 4.25 -13.09
N ASP A 102 -15.40 4.57 -12.12
CA ASP A 102 -15.53 5.93 -11.60
C ASP A 102 -14.32 6.28 -10.71
N ASN A 103 -13.74 5.32 -9.96
CA ASN A 103 -12.47 5.50 -9.25
C ASN A 103 -11.35 5.92 -10.20
N ARG A 104 -11.18 5.19 -11.31
CA ARG A 104 -10.14 5.47 -12.31
C ARG A 104 -10.38 6.80 -13.00
N ALA A 105 -11.63 7.12 -13.33
CA ALA A 105 -11.99 8.42 -13.91
C ALA A 105 -11.65 9.59 -12.97
N ALA A 106 -11.92 9.45 -11.66
CA ALA A 106 -11.58 10.48 -10.67
C ALA A 106 -10.07 10.73 -10.58
N VAL A 107 -9.25 9.67 -10.56
CA VAL A 107 -7.78 9.79 -10.58
C VAL A 107 -7.29 10.42 -11.90
N GLN A 108 -7.86 10.00 -13.02
CA GLN A 108 -7.48 10.49 -14.36
C GLN A 108 -7.84 11.97 -14.59
N ALA A 109 -8.78 12.52 -13.83
CA ALA A 109 -9.29 13.88 -14.02
C ALA A 109 -8.26 14.98 -13.71
N VAL A 110 -7.19 14.67 -12.96
CA VAL A 110 -6.19 15.64 -12.53
C VAL A 110 -4.76 15.18 -12.82
N GLY A 111 -3.85 16.15 -12.94
CA GLY A 111 -2.43 15.85 -13.09
C GLY A 111 -1.81 15.30 -11.79
N THR A 112 -0.67 14.62 -11.90
CA THR A 112 0.06 14.00 -10.76
C THR A 112 0.28 14.95 -9.57
N ALA A 113 0.56 16.22 -9.85
CA ALA A 113 0.79 17.24 -8.83
C ALA A 113 -0.49 17.74 -8.13
N ALA A 114 -1.66 17.38 -8.63
CA ALA A 114 -2.97 17.79 -8.12
C ALA A 114 -3.76 16.65 -7.47
N LEU A 115 -3.20 15.43 -7.41
CA LEU A 115 -3.82 14.30 -6.70
C LEU A 115 -3.96 14.61 -5.20
N ASP A 116 -5.19 14.55 -4.67
CA ASP A 116 -5.44 14.59 -3.22
C ASP A 116 -5.24 13.19 -2.60
N LEU A 117 -3.97 12.78 -2.50
CA LEU A 117 -3.59 11.49 -1.96
C LEU A 117 -4.03 11.36 -0.49
N VAL A 118 -4.73 10.26 -0.19
CA VAL A 118 -5.05 9.82 1.18
C VAL A 118 -4.29 8.56 1.56
N GLY A 119 -3.73 7.83 0.59
CA GLY A 119 -2.80 6.76 0.85
C GLY A 119 -2.04 6.29 -0.38
N ILE A 120 -0.88 5.69 -0.15
CA ILE A 120 -0.08 4.99 -1.17
C ILE A 120 0.41 3.64 -0.65
N GLY A 121 0.51 2.65 -1.53
CA GLY A 121 1.14 1.36 -1.28
C GLY A 121 2.34 1.18 -2.18
N VAL A 122 3.45 0.67 -1.64
CA VAL A 122 4.69 0.43 -2.37
C VAL A 122 5.27 -0.93 -2.02
N HIS A 123 5.87 -1.57 -3.02
CA HIS A 123 6.73 -2.75 -2.85
C HIS A 123 8.05 -2.52 -3.58
N GLY A 124 9.15 -3.00 -2.99
CA GLY A 124 10.47 -2.92 -3.59
C GLY A 124 11.60 -3.22 -2.61
N PRO A 125 12.88 -2.97 -3.02
CA PRO A 125 14.05 -3.20 -2.16
C PRO A 125 13.96 -2.40 -0.86
N LYS A 126 14.31 -3.01 0.27
CA LYS A 126 14.21 -2.40 1.62
C LYS A 126 14.73 -0.96 1.68
N ASN A 127 15.98 -0.75 1.24
CA ASN A 127 16.64 0.57 1.26
C ASN A 127 15.94 1.62 0.37
N ALA A 128 15.20 1.20 -0.67
CA ALA A 128 14.41 2.10 -1.49
C ALA A 128 13.11 2.48 -0.76
N VAL A 129 12.41 1.49 -0.21
CA VAL A 129 11.16 1.69 0.55
C VAL A 129 11.39 2.56 1.78
N ASP A 130 12.46 2.31 2.55
CA ASP A 130 12.76 3.12 3.74
C ASP A 130 13.05 4.59 3.39
N ARG A 131 13.71 4.84 2.24
CA ARG A 131 13.92 6.21 1.75
C ARG A 131 12.63 6.87 1.29
N ILE A 132 11.69 6.12 0.72
CA ILE A 132 10.36 6.63 0.34
C ILE A 132 9.60 7.05 1.60
N MET A 133 9.60 6.21 2.63
CA MET A 133 8.90 6.44 3.90
C MET A 133 9.57 7.47 4.82
N LYS A 134 10.67 8.11 4.39
CA LYS A 134 11.35 9.15 5.17
C LYS A 134 10.39 10.31 5.48
N GLY A 135 10.18 10.55 6.77
CA GLY A 135 9.29 11.59 7.31
C GLY A 135 7.95 11.05 7.81
N ALA A 136 7.58 9.82 7.44
CA ALA A 136 6.41 9.15 7.98
C ALA A 136 6.71 8.51 9.34
N ARG A 137 5.66 8.26 10.12
CA ARG A 137 5.72 7.56 11.41
C ARG A 137 5.06 6.20 11.29
N MET A 138 5.54 5.21 12.05
CA MET A 138 4.83 3.93 12.14
C MET A 138 3.42 4.19 12.67
N HIS A 139 2.41 3.57 12.06
CA HIS A 139 1.03 3.71 12.50
C HIS A 139 0.88 3.13 13.93
N PRO A 140 0.16 3.82 14.84
CA PRO A 140 -0.09 3.33 16.20
C PRO A 140 -0.94 2.06 16.21
#